data_AF-A0A7Y0KMH4-F1
#
_entry.id   AF-A0A7Y0KMH4-F1
#
_cell.length_a   1.000
_cell.length_b   1.000
_cell.length_c   1.000
_cell.angle_alpha   90.00
_cell.angle_beta   90.00
_cell.angle_gamma   90.00
#
_symmetry.space_group_name_H-M   'P 1'
#
loop_
_entity.id
_entity.type
_entity.pdbx_description
1 polymer ?
#
loop_
_entity_poly.entity_id
_entity_poly.type
_entity_poly.pdbx_seq_one_letter_code
_entity_poly.pdbx_strand_id
1 'polypeptide(L)'
;MLDEHRTLDADLDLVDEAERAVVAGELVEAARCADAVLAEPDAEPCRLARAAHVLAAVHAHRGLLADAADLHAWVAAAVPGSASPAAAVALVGTGRAPVEPASAAGRPAPPTLRAGAEGLVGRAVTASVRPGGSAAALSELTRAAAVLECRGGAVLLDDSPAALGALVALHRGEPDLARSLTDRAVAADLGGAPHRRRHLLLRAWADMAGGDLGAAHAGLETAAARPEPVHARDELVAVALEAGLVRRAGDTRGLLALWTRAREAVLHHAVDLWSLLAIGELVVVAGRLGQQTWLAPHAESVDELLAALDRPVLWAAPWDWCAFLAAVAADDPPAAQRHAAHLADAASDPAAQAGSLATVLARAARVWLHVLAGEVDLDEVTAATTALAGAGMAYDGARLAKEAAVRTTDKRVLSAMLGLARGLLAGPSSAEDPTPAATPTVPEPAAPETGPRPPSRPAVLSEREREVAELLLDGMTYREIGDRLFISAKTVEHHVGRMRQRLGSESRTGLFADLRDALAS
;
A
#
# COMPACT_ATOMS: atom_id res chain seq x y z
N MET A 1 -31.32 50.41 24.48
CA MET A 1 -31.39 50.28 23.01
C MET A 1 -30.00 50.24 22.35
N LEU A 2 -28.95 49.80 23.07
CA LEU A 2 -27.59 49.57 22.54
C LEU A 2 -27.01 48.24 23.03
N ASP A 3 -27.87 47.32 23.50
CA ASP A 3 -27.48 46.00 24.03
C ASP A 3 -28.17 44.83 23.32
N GLU A 4 -29.01 45.11 22.32
CA GLU A 4 -29.68 44.10 21.46
C GLU A 4 -28.97 43.88 20.12
N HIS A 5 -27.89 44.61 19.84
CA HIS A 5 -27.09 44.44 18.62
C HIS A 5 -25.78 43.67 18.83
N ARG A 6 -25.48 43.25 20.06
CA ARG A 6 -24.31 42.40 20.36
C ARG A 6 -24.64 40.91 20.49
N THR A 7 -25.92 40.56 20.55
CA THR A 7 -26.44 39.19 20.56
C THR A 7 -26.88 38.69 19.19
N LEU A 8 -26.95 39.57 18.17
CA LEU A 8 -27.33 39.19 16.80
C LEU A 8 -26.15 38.68 15.94
N ASP A 9 -24.91 38.74 16.46
CA ASP A 9 -23.68 38.36 15.76
C ASP A 9 -23.07 37.05 16.31
N ALA A 10 -23.80 36.36 17.21
CA ALA A 10 -23.31 35.21 17.97
C ALA A 10 -24.01 33.87 17.63
N ASP A 11 -25.09 33.88 16.85
CA ASP A 11 -25.65 32.68 16.20
C ASP A 11 -24.97 32.48 14.84
N LEU A 12 -23.66 32.29 14.84
CA LEU A 12 -23.02 31.58 13.74
C LEU A 12 -23.70 30.20 13.68
N ASP A 13 -24.37 29.88 12.57
CA ASP A 13 -25.02 28.57 12.41
C ASP A 13 -23.98 27.49 12.72
N LEU A 14 -24.10 26.82 13.87
CA LEU A 14 -23.13 25.84 14.34
C LEU A 14 -22.91 24.74 13.30
N VAL A 15 -23.91 24.48 12.44
CA VAL A 15 -23.79 23.57 11.29
C VAL A 15 -22.81 24.11 10.25
N ASP A 16 -22.86 25.39 9.92
CA ASP A 16 -21.92 26.03 8.98
C ASP A 16 -20.50 26.05 9.55
N GLU A 17 -20.34 26.28 10.87
CA GLU A 17 -19.05 26.13 11.55
C GLU A 17 -18.55 24.68 11.48
N ALA A 18 -19.41 23.70 11.75
CA ALA A 18 -19.07 22.29 11.69
C ALA A 18 -18.61 21.88 10.27
N GLU A 19 -19.35 22.31 9.24
CA GLU A 19 -19.00 22.06 7.83
C GLU A 19 -17.69 22.74 7.42
N ARG A 20 -17.41 23.96 7.90
CA ARG A 20 -16.12 24.61 7.64
C ARG A 20 -14.98 23.89 8.35
N ALA A 21 -15.15 23.54 9.63
CA ALA A 21 -14.14 22.87 10.43
C ALA A 21 -13.76 21.50 9.85
N VAL A 22 -14.74 20.67 9.45
CA VAL A 22 -14.45 19.34 8.87
C VAL A 22 -13.70 19.46 7.54
N VAL A 23 -14.07 20.42 6.69
CA VAL A 23 -13.42 20.71 5.40
C VAL A 23 -11.99 21.24 5.60
N ALA A 24 -11.75 21.97 6.69
CA ALA A 24 -10.42 22.44 7.10
C ALA A 24 -9.55 21.36 7.78
N GLY A 25 -10.11 20.20 8.13
CA GLY A 25 -9.40 19.14 8.88
C GLY A 25 -9.45 19.31 10.40
N GLU A 26 -10.24 20.24 10.92
CA GLU A 26 -10.42 20.51 12.34
C GLU A 26 -11.50 19.59 12.93
N LEU A 27 -11.26 18.26 12.88
CA LEU A 27 -12.30 17.26 13.15
C LEU A 27 -12.87 17.32 14.58
N VAL A 28 -12.07 17.76 15.56
CA VAL A 28 -12.53 17.91 16.95
C VAL A 28 -13.56 19.03 17.07
N GLU A 29 -13.29 20.16 16.41
CA GLU A 29 -14.21 21.31 16.40
C GLU A 29 -15.47 20.99 15.59
N ALA A 30 -15.30 20.31 14.45
CA ALA A 30 -16.42 19.84 13.65
C ALA A 30 -17.36 18.92 14.43
N ALA A 31 -16.82 17.93 15.17
CA ALA A 31 -17.63 17.07 16.03
C ALA A 31 -18.33 17.86 17.13
N ARG A 32 -17.60 18.75 17.83
CA ARG A 32 -18.15 19.57 18.91
C ARG A 32 -19.35 20.41 18.45
N CYS A 33 -19.23 21.05 17.29
CA CYS A 33 -20.31 21.86 16.72
C CYS A 33 -21.47 21.00 16.21
N ALA A 34 -21.20 19.88 15.53
CA ALA A 34 -22.24 18.97 15.05
C ALA A 34 -23.02 18.33 16.22
N ASP A 35 -22.33 17.85 17.26
CA ASP A 35 -22.94 17.28 18.47
C ASP A 35 -23.86 18.27 19.17
N ALA A 36 -23.44 19.54 19.26
CA ALA A 36 -24.25 20.59 19.85
C ALA A 36 -25.60 20.75 19.10
N VAL A 37 -25.57 20.71 17.77
CA VAL A 37 -26.78 20.80 16.94
C VAL A 37 -27.64 19.54 17.08
N LEU A 38 -27.04 18.35 17.12
CA LEU A 38 -27.79 17.10 17.31
C LEU A 38 -28.45 16.99 18.69
N ALA A 39 -27.92 17.69 19.69
CA ALA A 39 -28.48 17.76 21.03
C ALA A 39 -29.60 18.80 21.19
N GLU A 40 -29.82 19.68 20.20
CA GLU A 40 -30.91 20.66 20.21
C GLU A 40 -32.28 19.94 20.05
N PRO A 41 -33.21 20.06 21.01
CA PRO A 41 -34.49 19.34 20.97
C PRO A 41 -35.38 19.68 19.78
N ASP A 42 -35.29 20.92 19.30
CA ASP A 42 -36.15 21.49 18.25
C ASP A 42 -35.34 21.92 17.00
N ALA A 43 -34.19 21.27 16.75
CA ALA A 43 -33.38 21.56 15.57
C ALA A 43 -34.18 21.39 14.27
N GLU A 44 -34.08 22.36 13.36
CA GLU A 44 -34.72 22.24 12.05
C GLU A 44 -34.23 20.98 11.31
N PRO A 45 -35.11 20.20 10.63
CA PRO A 45 -34.73 18.93 10.02
C PRO A 45 -33.55 19.01 9.04
N CYS A 46 -33.42 20.13 8.30
CA CYS A 46 -32.28 20.35 7.39
C CYS A 46 -30.97 20.55 8.17
N ARG A 47 -30.99 21.30 9.27
CA ARG A 47 -29.83 21.53 10.14
C ARG A 47 -29.41 20.23 10.82
N LEU A 48 -30.39 19.48 11.34
CA LEU A 48 -30.16 18.16 11.94
C LEU A 48 -29.49 17.20 10.94
N ALA A 49 -29.98 17.18 9.69
CA ALA A 49 -29.42 16.30 8.67
C ALA A 49 -27.97 16.66 8.30
N ARG A 50 -27.68 17.95 8.12
CA ARG A 50 -26.32 18.44 7.83
C ARG A 50 -25.35 18.12 8.97
N ALA A 51 -25.75 18.36 10.22
CA ALA A 51 -24.95 18.04 11.40
C ALA A 51 -24.64 16.54 11.49
N ALA A 52 -25.64 15.68 11.25
CA ALA A 52 -25.44 14.23 11.23
C ALA A 52 -24.43 13.79 10.16
N HIS A 53 -24.53 14.35 8.94
CA HIS A 53 -23.58 14.06 7.85
C HIS A 53 -22.16 14.54 8.17
N VAL A 54 -22.01 15.69 8.84
CA VAL A 54 -20.69 16.16 9.31
C VAL A 54 -20.10 15.21 10.34
N LEU A 55 -20.89 14.84 11.36
CA LEU A 55 -20.42 13.96 12.42
C LEU A 55 -20.11 12.54 11.89
N ALA A 56 -20.91 12.03 10.94
CA ALA A 56 -20.63 10.76 10.27
C ALA A 56 -19.28 10.79 9.54
N ALA A 57 -18.99 11.85 8.79
CA ALA A 57 -17.69 12.01 8.15
C ALA A 57 -16.56 12.07 9.19
N VAL A 58 -16.73 12.82 10.29
CA VAL A 58 -15.74 12.88 11.37
C VAL A 58 -15.48 11.48 11.95
N HIS A 59 -16.50 10.69 12.23
CA HIS A 59 -16.36 9.31 12.70
C HIS A 59 -15.63 8.43 11.67
N ALA A 60 -15.96 8.53 10.38
CA ALA A 60 -15.26 7.80 9.33
C ALA A 60 -13.75 8.14 9.29
N HIS A 61 -13.39 9.43 9.38
CA HIS A 61 -11.98 9.86 9.44
C HIS A 61 -11.25 9.39 10.71
N ARG A 62 -11.98 9.19 11.81
CA ARG A 62 -11.45 8.70 13.08
C ARG A 62 -11.40 7.17 13.21
N GLY A 63 -11.74 6.42 12.16
CA GLY A 63 -11.73 4.95 12.20
C GLY A 63 -12.94 4.34 12.94
N LEU A 64 -14.02 5.12 13.08
CA LEU A 64 -15.27 4.75 13.75
C LEU A 64 -16.38 4.57 12.70
N LEU A 65 -16.14 3.73 11.69
CA LEU A 65 -17.03 3.62 10.54
C LEU A 65 -18.44 3.09 10.90
N ALA A 66 -18.53 2.25 11.94
CA ALA A 66 -19.82 1.76 12.45
C ALA A 66 -20.67 2.91 13.02
N ASP A 67 -20.06 3.83 13.77
CA ASP A 67 -20.76 5.01 14.32
C ASP A 67 -21.20 5.96 13.19
N ALA A 68 -20.40 6.08 12.12
CA ALA A 68 -20.80 6.80 10.92
C ALA A 68 -22.02 6.14 10.23
N ALA A 69 -22.03 4.81 10.13
CA ALA A 69 -23.14 4.06 9.57
C ALA A 69 -24.42 4.19 10.40
N ASP A 70 -24.30 4.21 11.74
CA ASP A 70 -25.42 4.45 12.67
C ASP A 70 -26.01 5.85 12.49
N LEU A 71 -25.17 6.88 12.38
CA LEU A 71 -25.62 8.25 12.12
C LEU A 71 -26.34 8.39 10.78
N HIS A 72 -25.79 7.79 9.71
CA HIS A 72 -26.43 7.78 8.39
C HIS A 72 -27.78 7.05 8.40
N ALA A 73 -27.88 5.90 9.08
CA ALA A 73 -29.12 5.16 9.20
C ALA A 73 -30.17 5.92 10.02
N TRP A 74 -29.74 6.50 11.15
CA TRP A 74 -30.60 7.28 12.03
C TRP A 74 -31.16 8.53 11.33
N VAL A 75 -30.31 9.33 10.68
CA VAL A 75 -30.75 10.56 10.01
C VAL A 75 -31.68 10.26 8.84
N ALA A 76 -31.40 9.20 8.06
CA ALA A 76 -32.27 8.78 6.96
C ALA A 76 -33.67 8.38 7.44
N ALA A 77 -33.78 7.80 8.64
CA ALA A 77 -35.06 7.46 9.26
C ALA A 77 -35.76 8.67 9.89
N ALA A 78 -35.01 9.56 10.53
CA ALA A 78 -35.53 10.72 11.24
C ALA A 78 -35.97 11.86 10.31
N VAL A 79 -35.26 12.07 9.20
CA VAL A 79 -35.49 13.18 8.26
C VAL A 79 -35.71 12.63 6.84
N PRO A 80 -36.97 12.53 6.36
CA PRO A 80 -37.26 12.03 5.02
C PRO A 80 -36.52 12.81 3.92
N GLY A 81 -35.85 12.09 3.03
CA GLY A 81 -35.08 12.68 1.92
C GLY A 81 -33.66 13.12 2.28
N SER A 82 -33.21 12.90 3.52
CA SER A 82 -31.83 13.19 3.96
C SER A 82 -30.82 12.09 3.62
N ALA A 83 -31.30 10.93 3.13
CA ALA A 83 -30.46 9.80 2.76
C ALA A 83 -29.45 10.20 1.68
N SER A 84 -28.16 10.02 1.98
CA SER A 84 -27.06 10.33 1.06
C SER A 84 -26.57 9.06 0.36
N PRO A 85 -26.42 9.04 -0.98
CA PRO A 85 -25.76 7.94 -1.67
C PRO A 85 -24.33 7.67 -1.15
N ALA A 86 -23.65 8.69 -0.61
CA ALA A 86 -22.32 8.55 -0.04
C ALA A 86 -22.32 7.72 1.27
N ALA A 87 -23.46 7.62 1.97
CA ALA A 87 -23.60 6.77 3.16
C ALA A 87 -23.31 5.29 2.90
N ALA A 88 -23.37 4.86 1.62
CA ALA A 88 -22.96 3.51 1.23
C ALA A 88 -21.52 3.20 1.67
N VAL A 89 -20.62 4.19 1.74
CA VAL A 89 -19.24 4.02 2.22
C VAL A 89 -19.23 3.45 3.64
N ALA A 90 -20.01 4.04 4.56
CA ALA A 90 -20.09 3.57 5.93
C ALA A 90 -20.92 2.29 6.08
N LEU A 91 -22.08 2.22 5.40
CA LEU A 91 -23.00 1.08 5.49
C LEU A 91 -22.37 -0.20 4.94
N VAL A 92 -21.91 -0.19 3.69
CA VAL A 92 -21.28 -1.37 3.06
C VAL A 92 -19.95 -1.68 3.74
N GLY A 93 -19.19 -0.66 4.14
CA GLY A 93 -17.92 -0.84 4.85
C GLY A 93 -18.06 -1.58 6.19
N THR A 94 -19.25 -1.54 6.80
CA THR A 94 -19.58 -2.21 8.08
C THR A 94 -20.46 -3.44 7.91
N GLY A 95 -20.59 -3.96 6.68
CA GLY A 95 -21.35 -5.18 6.40
C GLY A 95 -22.87 -4.98 6.30
N ARG A 96 -23.35 -3.73 6.20
CA ARG A 96 -24.77 -3.39 6.12
C ARG A 96 -25.17 -3.13 4.67
N ALA A 97 -26.42 -3.46 4.34
CA ALA A 97 -26.98 -3.11 3.05
C ALA A 97 -27.05 -1.56 2.89
N PRO A 98 -26.73 -1.02 1.71
CA PRO A 98 -26.88 0.40 1.45
C PRO A 98 -28.36 0.79 1.53
N VAL A 99 -28.65 1.96 2.11
CA VAL A 99 -30.00 2.52 2.11
C VAL A 99 -30.23 3.15 0.74
N GLU A 100 -31.18 2.61 -0.03
CA GLU A 100 -31.62 3.26 -1.26
C GLU A 100 -32.21 4.63 -0.92
N PRO A 101 -31.72 5.74 -1.52
CA PRO A 101 -32.22 7.07 -1.22
C PRO A 101 -33.70 7.13 -1.60
N ALA A 102 -34.57 7.25 -0.60
CA ALA A 102 -35.97 7.51 -0.84
C ALA A 102 -36.10 8.85 -1.58
N SER A 103 -36.74 8.84 -2.75
CA SER A 103 -37.07 10.06 -3.49
C SER A 103 -37.86 11.00 -2.57
N ALA A 104 -37.22 12.11 -2.15
CA ALA A 104 -37.88 13.13 -1.35
C ALA A 104 -39.07 13.68 -2.13
N ALA A 105 -40.30 13.34 -1.71
CA ALA A 105 -41.54 13.82 -2.30
C ALA A 105 -41.66 13.70 -3.84
N GLY A 106 -41.00 12.71 -4.47
CA GLY A 106 -41.05 12.52 -5.92
C GLY A 106 -40.22 13.51 -6.75
N ARG A 107 -39.43 14.40 -6.12
CA ARG A 107 -38.55 15.34 -6.83
C ARG A 107 -37.12 14.81 -6.90
N PRO A 108 -36.52 14.66 -8.10
CA PRO A 108 -35.11 14.28 -8.21
C PRO A 108 -34.22 15.37 -7.60
N ALA A 109 -33.14 14.95 -6.94
CA ALA A 109 -32.11 15.85 -6.43
C ALA A 109 -31.50 16.69 -7.57
N PRO A 110 -31.07 17.94 -7.31
CA PRO A 110 -30.44 18.77 -8.32
C PRO A 110 -29.15 18.10 -8.84
N PRO A 111 -28.91 18.06 -10.17
CA PRO A 111 -27.76 17.37 -10.78
C PRO A 111 -26.47 18.20 -10.64
N THR A 112 -26.07 18.48 -9.41
CA THR A 112 -24.81 19.18 -9.09
C THR A 112 -23.61 18.23 -9.26
N LEU A 113 -22.40 18.79 -9.41
CA LEU A 113 -21.17 17.99 -9.43
C LEU A 113 -21.03 17.13 -8.16
N ARG A 114 -21.40 17.68 -6.99
CA ARG A 114 -21.40 16.96 -5.71
C ARG A 114 -22.37 15.77 -5.73
N ALA A 115 -23.64 16.03 -6.02
CA ALA A 115 -24.68 14.98 -6.02
C ALA A 115 -24.37 13.89 -7.06
N GLY A 116 -23.83 14.28 -8.23
CA GLY A 116 -23.39 13.35 -9.26
C GLY A 116 -22.23 12.45 -8.79
N ALA A 117 -21.24 13.03 -8.11
CA ALA A 117 -20.11 12.28 -7.55
C ALA A 117 -20.53 11.35 -6.41
N GLU A 118 -21.35 11.83 -5.46
CA GLU A 118 -21.89 11.01 -4.36
C GLU A 118 -22.72 9.83 -4.90
N GLY A 119 -23.55 10.06 -5.92
CA GLY A 119 -24.30 9.00 -6.59
C GLY A 119 -23.42 7.97 -7.31
N LEU A 120 -22.29 8.41 -7.91
CA LEU A 120 -21.29 7.50 -8.48
C LEU A 120 -20.59 6.67 -7.38
N VAL A 121 -20.20 7.29 -6.27
CA VAL A 121 -19.59 6.60 -5.12
C VAL A 121 -20.53 5.54 -4.56
N GLY A 122 -21.81 5.89 -4.31
CA GLY A 122 -22.77 4.95 -3.74
C GLY A 122 -23.00 3.70 -4.59
N ARG A 123 -23.15 3.87 -5.91
CA ARG A 123 -23.26 2.74 -6.84
C ARG A 123 -21.97 1.93 -6.92
N ALA A 124 -20.82 2.59 -6.92
CA ALA A 124 -19.54 1.92 -7.01
C ALA A 124 -19.25 1.05 -5.78
N VAL A 125 -19.46 1.60 -4.58
CA VAL A 125 -19.28 0.89 -3.31
C VAL A 125 -20.21 -0.32 -3.25
N THR A 126 -21.48 -0.14 -3.63
CA THR A 126 -22.44 -1.25 -3.72
C THR A 126 -22.03 -2.30 -4.74
N ALA A 127 -21.53 -1.89 -5.91
CA ALA A 127 -21.03 -2.81 -6.94
C ALA A 127 -19.79 -3.57 -6.48
N SER A 128 -18.94 -2.98 -5.62
CA SER A 128 -17.69 -3.59 -5.16
C SER A 128 -17.91 -4.88 -4.36
N VAL A 129 -19.08 -5.03 -3.73
CA VAL A 129 -19.46 -6.23 -2.97
C VAL A 129 -20.39 -7.17 -3.74
N ARG A 130 -20.70 -6.86 -5.01
CA ARG A 130 -21.51 -7.74 -5.88
C ARG A 130 -20.63 -8.62 -6.76
N PRO A 131 -21.10 -9.84 -7.11
CA PRO A 131 -20.42 -10.68 -8.08
C PRO A 131 -20.15 -9.92 -9.39
N GLY A 132 -18.87 -9.87 -9.79
CA GLY A 132 -18.43 -9.28 -11.07
C GLY A 132 -18.47 -7.75 -11.11
N GLY A 133 -18.82 -7.09 -10.01
CA GLY A 133 -19.01 -5.64 -9.96
C GLY A 133 -17.72 -4.83 -9.78
N SER A 134 -16.56 -5.47 -9.55
CA SER A 134 -15.30 -4.76 -9.24
C SER A 134 -14.81 -3.84 -10.35
N ALA A 135 -14.96 -4.23 -11.63
CA ALA A 135 -14.61 -3.37 -12.76
C ALA A 135 -15.54 -2.14 -12.89
N ALA A 136 -16.84 -2.35 -12.65
CA ALA A 136 -17.81 -1.26 -12.63
C ALA A 136 -17.55 -0.29 -11.47
N ALA A 137 -17.28 -0.83 -10.27
CA ALA A 137 -16.92 -0.05 -9.09
C ALA A 137 -15.71 0.86 -9.36
N LEU A 138 -14.64 0.30 -9.93
CA LEU A 138 -13.43 1.05 -10.26
C LEU A 138 -13.69 2.14 -11.31
N SER A 139 -14.48 1.83 -12.35
CA SER A 139 -14.87 2.80 -13.38
C SER A 139 -15.67 3.97 -12.80
N GLU A 140 -16.65 3.68 -11.94
CA GLU A 140 -17.48 4.70 -11.31
C GLU A 140 -16.72 5.54 -10.29
N LEU A 141 -15.82 4.97 -9.49
CA LEU A 141 -14.94 5.70 -8.56
C LEU A 141 -13.97 6.62 -9.32
N THR A 142 -13.39 6.13 -10.42
CA THR A 142 -12.52 6.95 -11.28
C THR A 142 -13.28 8.14 -11.86
N ARG A 143 -14.54 7.92 -12.29
CA ARG A 143 -15.40 9.01 -12.77
C ARG A 143 -15.79 9.97 -11.66
N ALA A 144 -16.11 9.48 -10.47
CA ALA A 144 -16.46 10.31 -9.32
C ALA A 144 -15.29 11.22 -8.90
N ALA A 145 -14.07 10.68 -8.90
CA ALA A 145 -12.85 11.46 -8.65
C ALA A 145 -12.70 12.59 -9.69
N ALA A 146 -12.79 12.27 -10.99
CA ALA A 146 -12.68 13.27 -12.06
C ALA A 146 -13.78 14.37 -11.97
N VAL A 147 -15.00 14.02 -11.57
CA VAL A 147 -16.09 14.99 -11.37
C VAL A 147 -15.75 15.96 -10.23
N LEU A 148 -15.18 15.48 -9.14
CA LEU A 148 -14.80 16.30 -8.00
C LEU A 148 -13.50 17.09 -8.24
N GLU A 149 -12.55 16.57 -9.03
CA GLU A 149 -11.37 17.31 -9.50
C GLU A 149 -11.79 18.61 -10.21
N CYS A 150 -12.79 18.54 -11.11
CA CYS A 150 -13.32 19.70 -11.83
C CYS A 150 -14.02 20.73 -10.94
N ARG A 151 -14.57 20.30 -9.79
CA ARG A 151 -15.25 21.20 -8.86
C ARG A 151 -14.24 22.14 -8.20
N GLY A 152 -13.07 21.63 -7.85
CA GLY A 152 -12.10 22.31 -7.00
C GLY A 152 -12.58 22.48 -5.56
N GLY A 153 -11.63 22.58 -4.63
CA GLY A 153 -11.91 22.81 -3.22
C GLY A 153 -12.33 21.56 -2.45
N ALA A 154 -12.39 21.73 -1.13
CA ALA A 154 -12.64 20.64 -0.20
C ALA A 154 -14.14 20.30 -0.10
N VAL A 155 -14.43 19.02 0.14
CA VAL A 155 -15.78 18.45 0.09
C VAL A 155 -15.96 17.53 1.29
N LEU A 156 -17.11 17.63 1.95
CA LEU A 156 -17.51 16.70 3.02
C LEU A 156 -17.74 15.29 2.43
N LEU A 157 -16.89 14.35 2.81
CA LEU A 157 -16.90 12.96 2.36
C LEU A 157 -16.45 12.05 3.51
N ASP A 158 -17.05 10.86 3.62
CA ASP A 158 -16.61 9.81 4.56
C ASP A 158 -15.23 9.24 4.16
N ASP A 159 -15.05 9.02 2.85
CA ASP A 159 -13.75 8.85 2.20
C ASP A 159 -13.84 9.38 0.75
N SER A 160 -12.70 9.72 0.17
CA SER A 160 -12.64 10.24 -1.19
C SER A 160 -12.83 9.13 -2.25
N PRO A 161 -13.43 9.43 -3.41
CA PRO A 161 -13.55 8.45 -4.49
C PRO A 161 -12.20 7.97 -5.02
N ALA A 162 -11.15 8.79 -4.97
CA ALA A 162 -9.82 8.37 -5.37
C ALA A 162 -9.19 7.38 -4.37
N ALA A 163 -9.37 7.58 -3.07
CA ALA A 163 -8.90 6.65 -2.04
C ALA A 163 -9.63 5.30 -2.13
N LEU A 164 -10.96 5.32 -2.26
CA LEU A 164 -11.76 4.11 -2.48
C LEU A 164 -11.37 3.42 -3.79
N GLY A 165 -11.16 4.18 -4.86
CA GLY A 165 -10.70 3.65 -6.14
C GLY A 165 -9.32 3.01 -6.05
N ALA A 166 -8.39 3.61 -5.30
CA ALA A 166 -7.07 3.05 -5.04
C ALA A 166 -7.15 1.76 -4.23
N LEU A 167 -8.01 1.69 -3.19
CA LEU A 167 -8.26 0.45 -2.46
C LEU A 167 -8.79 -0.65 -3.38
N VAL A 168 -9.80 -0.36 -4.21
CA VAL A 168 -10.34 -1.32 -5.18
C VAL A 168 -9.26 -1.78 -6.16
N ALA A 169 -8.45 -0.87 -6.70
CA ALA A 169 -7.35 -1.20 -7.61
C ALA A 169 -6.30 -2.10 -6.92
N LEU A 170 -5.92 -1.80 -5.68
CA LEU A 170 -4.98 -2.63 -4.90
C LEU A 170 -5.54 -4.04 -4.65
N HIS A 171 -6.82 -4.16 -4.30
CA HIS A 171 -7.49 -5.46 -4.12
C HIS A 171 -7.73 -6.20 -5.44
N ARG A 172 -7.56 -5.55 -6.59
CA ARG A 172 -7.55 -6.17 -7.92
C ARG A 172 -6.14 -6.57 -8.39
N GLY A 173 -5.09 -6.20 -7.66
CA GLY A 173 -3.71 -6.41 -8.09
C GLY A 173 -3.24 -5.39 -9.15
N GLU A 174 -3.80 -4.18 -9.13
CA GLU A 174 -3.50 -3.09 -10.08
C GLU A 174 -2.82 -1.89 -9.39
N PRO A 175 -1.59 -2.03 -8.85
CA PRO A 175 -0.91 -0.98 -8.11
C PRO A 175 -0.63 0.28 -8.95
N ASP A 176 -0.37 0.14 -10.26
CA ASP A 176 -0.12 1.29 -11.13
C ASP A 176 -1.35 2.18 -11.29
N LEU A 177 -2.55 1.58 -11.35
CA LEU A 177 -3.80 2.33 -11.39
C LEU A 177 -4.08 3.01 -10.05
N ALA A 178 -3.83 2.32 -8.94
CA ALA A 178 -3.93 2.91 -7.60
C ALA A 178 -3.02 4.14 -7.48
N ARG A 179 -1.75 4.03 -7.92
CA ARG A 179 -0.79 5.13 -7.97
C ARG A 179 -1.34 6.30 -8.78
N SER A 180 -1.80 6.03 -10.02
CA SER A 180 -2.36 7.05 -10.91
C SER A 180 -3.57 7.79 -10.31
N LEU A 181 -4.47 7.07 -9.62
CA LEU A 181 -5.61 7.68 -8.93
C LEU A 181 -5.16 8.58 -7.78
N THR A 182 -4.23 8.11 -6.96
CA THR A 182 -3.72 8.89 -5.82
C THR A 182 -2.87 10.08 -6.25
N ASP A 183 -2.07 9.97 -7.31
CA ASP A 183 -1.26 11.08 -7.84
C ASP A 183 -2.16 12.23 -8.31
N ARG A 184 -3.22 11.91 -9.05
CA ARG A 184 -4.22 12.91 -9.47
C ARG A 184 -4.94 13.54 -8.29
N ALA A 185 -5.31 12.73 -7.29
CA ALA A 185 -5.98 13.21 -6.10
C ALA A 185 -5.11 14.17 -5.28
N VAL A 186 -3.83 13.84 -5.10
CA VAL A 186 -2.83 14.71 -4.44
C VAL A 186 -2.64 16.00 -5.24
N ALA A 187 -2.50 15.91 -6.56
CA ALA A 187 -2.32 17.08 -7.43
C ALA A 187 -3.54 18.02 -7.41
N ALA A 188 -4.75 17.47 -7.30
CA ALA A 188 -6.00 18.23 -7.25
C ALA A 188 -6.44 18.65 -5.83
N ASP A 189 -5.69 18.28 -4.78
CA ASP A 189 -6.10 18.42 -3.38
C ASP A 189 -7.52 17.89 -3.13
N LEU A 190 -7.82 16.72 -3.71
CA LEU A 190 -9.18 16.18 -3.80
C LEU A 190 -9.76 15.94 -2.40
N GLY A 191 -10.86 16.61 -2.07
CA GLY A 191 -11.49 16.45 -0.75
C GLY A 191 -10.76 17.16 0.40
N GLY A 192 -9.69 17.91 0.12
CA GLY A 192 -9.05 18.82 1.06
C GLY A 192 -8.22 18.18 2.17
N ALA A 193 -7.94 18.98 3.20
CA ALA A 193 -7.03 18.65 4.30
C ALA A 193 -7.26 17.27 4.95
N PRO A 194 -8.50 16.81 5.22
CA PRO A 194 -8.73 15.48 5.81
C PRO A 194 -8.23 14.31 4.95
N HIS A 195 -8.11 14.49 3.64
CA HIS A 195 -7.80 13.41 2.69
C HIS A 195 -6.34 13.40 2.21
N ARG A 196 -5.58 14.48 2.44
CA ARG A 196 -4.19 14.60 1.96
C ARG A 196 -3.30 13.47 2.47
N ARG A 197 -3.32 13.23 3.78
CA ARG A 197 -2.53 12.14 4.40
C ARG A 197 -3.00 10.78 3.89
N ARG A 198 -4.32 10.56 3.84
CA ARG A 198 -4.94 9.36 3.28
C ARG A 198 -4.46 9.04 1.86
N HIS A 199 -4.41 10.03 0.96
CA HIS A 199 -3.92 9.84 -0.41
C HIS A 199 -2.43 9.53 -0.48
N LEU A 200 -1.61 10.22 0.30
CA LEU A 200 -0.17 9.97 0.36
C LEU A 200 0.14 8.56 0.87
N LEU A 201 -0.58 8.10 1.90
CA LEU A 201 -0.44 6.74 2.43
C LEU A 201 -0.85 5.68 1.41
N LEU A 202 -1.97 5.86 0.70
CA LEU A 202 -2.40 4.92 -0.33
C LEU A 202 -1.47 4.92 -1.56
N ARG A 203 -0.92 6.08 -1.93
CA ARG A 203 0.12 6.19 -2.96
C ARG A 203 1.37 5.40 -2.56
N ALA A 204 1.85 5.59 -1.34
CA ALA A 204 2.99 4.86 -0.81
C ALA A 204 2.72 3.35 -0.70
N TRP A 205 1.48 2.96 -0.42
CA TRP A 205 1.06 1.56 -0.47
C TRP A 205 1.13 1.01 -1.89
N ALA A 206 0.66 1.76 -2.89
CA ALA A 206 0.75 1.39 -4.29
C ALA A 206 2.21 1.25 -4.76
N ASP A 207 3.11 2.12 -4.29
CA ASP A 207 4.56 2.00 -4.53
C ASP A 207 5.11 0.71 -3.90
N MET A 208 4.75 0.40 -2.65
CA MET A 208 5.18 -0.83 -1.98
C MET A 208 4.66 -2.09 -2.69
N ALA A 209 3.39 -2.10 -3.08
CA ALA A 209 2.77 -3.19 -3.83
C ALA A 209 3.42 -3.37 -5.21
N GLY A 210 3.71 -2.26 -5.90
CA GLY A 210 4.45 -2.26 -7.17
C GLY A 210 5.93 -2.66 -7.06
N GLY A 211 6.46 -2.81 -5.84
CA GLY A 211 7.83 -3.24 -5.58
C GLY A 211 8.85 -2.09 -5.45
N ASP A 212 8.42 -0.83 -5.54
CA ASP A 212 9.27 0.34 -5.30
C ASP A 212 9.27 0.70 -3.80
N LEU A 213 10.08 -0.04 -3.03
CA LEU A 213 10.19 0.16 -1.59
C LEU A 213 10.79 1.52 -1.22
N GLY A 214 11.61 2.10 -2.10
CA GLY A 214 12.23 3.41 -1.88
C GLY A 214 11.21 4.54 -2.00
N ALA A 215 10.43 4.54 -3.08
CA ALA A 215 9.32 5.49 -3.25
C ALA A 215 8.26 5.34 -2.17
N ALA A 216 7.94 4.11 -1.78
CA ALA A 216 7.01 3.83 -0.69
C ALA A 216 7.49 4.41 0.66
N HIS A 217 8.76 4.22 1.02
CA HIS A 217 9.32 4.79 2.23
C HIS A 217 9.31 6.33 2.20
N ALA A 218 9.72 6.95 1.08
CA ALA A 218 9.66 8.40 0.92
C ALA A 218 8.21 8.94 0.98
N GLY A 219 7.24 8.21 0.44
CA GLY A 219 5.82 8.54 0.52
C GLY A 219 5.28 8.46 1.95
N LEU A 220 5.69 7.45 2.72
CA LEU A 220 5.35 7.33 4.15
C LEU A 220 5.90 8.52 4.96
N GLU A 221 7.17 8.90 4.75
CA GLU A 221 7.77 10.07 5.40
C GLU A 221 7.06 11.37 5.01
N THR A 222 6.70 11.51 3.72
CA THR A 222 5.94 12.66 3.23
C THR A 222 4.56 12.74 3.87
N ALA A 223 3.88 11.60 4.03
CA ALA A 223 2.63 11.52 4.76
C ALA A 223 2.83 11.89 6.23
N ALA A 224 3.86 11.34 6.90
CA ALA A 224 4.17 11.60 8.30
C ALA A 224 4.41 13.09 8.60
N ALA A 225 5.17 13.78 7.74
CA ALA A 225 5.52 15.20 7.86
C ALA A 225 4.35 16.18 7.67
N ARG A 226 3.17 15.71 7.30
CA ARG A 226 1.97 16.53 7.20
C ARG A 226 1.61 17.16 8.56
N PRO A 227 1.22 18.45 8.60
CA PRO A 227 0.87 19.13 9.84
C PRO A 227 -0.50 18.72 10.41
N GLU A 228 -1.38 18.17 9.58
CA GLU A 228 -2.71 17.71 10.02
C GLU A 228 -2.60 16.61 11.08
N PRO A 229 -3.46 16.58 12.12
CA PRO A 229 -3.46 15.52 13.12
C PRO A 229 -3.56 14.13 12.49
N VAL A 230 -2.86 13.15 13.09
CA VAL A 230 -3.01 11.75 12.68
C VAL A 230 -4.22 11.16 13.39
N HIS A 231 -5.16 10.60 12.63
CA HIS A 231 -6.35 9.93 13.14
C HIS A 231 -6.17 8.40 13.05
N ALA A 232 -6.96 7.64 13.83
CA ALA A 232 -6.76 6.19 13.96
C ALA A 232 -6.81 5.44 12.62
N ARG A 233 -7.67 5.87 11.68
CA ARG A 233 -7.72 5.33 10.31
C ARG A 233 -6.38 5.41 9.60
N ASP A 234 -5.80 6.60 9.56
CA ASP A 234 -4.54 6.84 8.85
C ASP A 234 -3.34 6.29 9.62
N GLU A 235 -3.40 6.25 10.96
CA GLU A 235 -2.38 5.61 11.80
C GLU A 235 -2.31 4.10 11.57
N LEU A 236 -3.45 3.41 11.50
CA LEU A 236 -3.51 1.98 11.17
C LEU A 236 -2.86 1.69 9.81
N VAL A 237 -3.17 2.51 8.80
CA VAL A 237 -2.60 2.36 7.46
C VAL A 237 -1.10 2.68 7.46
N ALA A 238 -0.67 3.73 8.15
CA ALA A 238 0.74 4.12 8.24
C ALA A 238 1.59 3.03 8.91
N VAL A 239 1.14 2.50 10.06
CA VAL A 239 1.89 1.47 10.78
C VAL A 239 1.90 0.14 10.02
N ALA A 240 0.81 -0.22 9.34
CA ALA A 240 0.76 -1.41 8.51
C ALA A 240 1.66 -1.29 7.27
N LEU A 241 1.72 -0.11 6.65
CA LEU A 241 2.63 0.19 5.54
C LEU A 241 4.09 0.09 6.00
N GLU A 242 4.43 0.69 7.14
CA GLU A 242 5.76 0.59 7.72
C GLU A 242 6.14 -0.86 8.04
N ALA A 243 5.22 -1.62 8.64
CA ALA A 243 5.43 -3.04 8.91
C ALA A 243 5.65 -3.83 7.61
N GLY A 244 4.90 -3.50 6.55
CA GLY A 244 5.08 -4.08 5.23
C GLY A 244 6.44 -3.78 4.61
N LEU A 245 6.96 -2.56 4.75
CA LEU A 245 8.30 -2.17 4.28
C LEU A 245 9.39 -2.92 5.05
N VAL A 246 9.31 -2.92 6.38
CA VAL A 246 10.26 -3.59 7.28
C VAL A 246 10.26 -5.10 7.05
N ARG A 247 9.08 -5.72 6.87
CA ARG A 247 8.93 -7.14 6.55
C ARG A 247 9.58 -7.48 5.21
N ARG A 248 9.38 -6.63 4.19
CA ARG A 248 9.94 -6.82 2.84
C ARG A 248 11.46 -6.63 2.81
N ALA A 249 12.00 -5.76 3.66
CA ALA A 249 13.44 -5.62 3.91
C ALA A 249 14.05 -6.81 4.68
N GLY A 250 13.22 -7.67 5.29
CA GLY A 250 13.67 -8.83 6.07
C GLY A 250 14.13 -8.49 7.49
N ASP A 251 13.81 -7.29 7.99
CA ASP A 251 14.26 -6.82 9.31
C ASP A 251 13.30 -7.28 10.43
N THR A 252 13.62 -8.41 11.05
CA THR A 252 12.79 -8.96 12.14
C THR A 252 12.88 -8.12 13.43
N ARG A 253 14.01 -7.43 13.67
CA ARG A 253 14.16 -6.59 14.87
C ARG A 253 13.32 -5.32 14.73
N GLY A 254 13.31 -4.72 13.53
CA GLY A 254 12.43 -3.62 13.20
C GLY A 254 10.95 -3.98 13.41
N LEU A 255 10.52 -5.18 12.98
CA LEU A 255 9.14 -5.64 13.21
C LEU A 255 8.80 -5.74 14.70
N LEU A 256 9.70 -6.28 15.52
CA LEU A 256 9.51 -6.35 16.98
C LEU A 256 9.41 -4.96 17.61
N ALA A 257 10.24 -4.00 17.16
CA ALA A 257 10.20 -2.63 17.66
C ALA A 257 8.90 -1.91 17.28
N LEU A 258 8.39 -2.14 16.06
CA LEU A 258 7.15 -1.55 15.56
C LEU A 258 5.89 -2.17 16.19
N TRP A 259 5.97 -3.41 16.67
CA TRP A 259 4.82 -4.19 17.10
C TRP A 259 3.98 -3.51 18.18
N THR A 260 4.59 -2.80 19.14
CA THR A 260 3.85 -2.07 20.18
C THR A 260 2.93 -1.00 19.58
N ARG A 261 3.46 -0.19 18.65
CA ARG A 261 2.68 0.83 17.93
C ARG A 261 1.59 0.20 17.06
N ALA A 262 1.89 -0.91 16.40
CA ALA A 262 0.91 -1.64 15.61
C ALA A 262 -0.28 -2.12 16.47
N ARG A 263 0.00 -2.61 17.68
CA ARG A 263 -1.04 -3.04 18.62
C ARG A 263 -1.92 -1.87 19.06
N GLU A 264 -1.31 -0.73 19.38
CA GLU A 264 -2.05 0.49 19.76
C GLU A 264 -2.95 0.96 18.62
N ALA A 265 -2.45 1.02 17.38
CA ALA A 265 -3.24 1.41 16.21
C ALA A 265 -4.45 0.49 15.98
N VAL A 266 -4.25 -0.83 16.11
CA VAL A 266 -5.32 -1.84 15.97
C VAL A 266 -6.38 -1.73 17.09
N LEU A 267 -6.00 -1.34 18.30
CA LEU A 267 -6.96 -1.13 19.40
C LEU A 267 -7.84 0.11 19.19
N HIS A 268 -7.37 1.08 18.42
CA HIS A 268 -8.09 2.32 18.13
C HIS A 268 -8.91 2.28 16.84
N HIS A 269 -8.98 1.12 16.17
CA HIS A 269 -9.68 0.97 14.90
C HIS A 269 -10.56 -0.27 14.90
N ALA A 270 -11.87 -0.08 14.69
CA ALA A 270 -12.80 -1.19 14.50
C ALA A 270 -12.60 -1.82 13.11
N VAL A 271 -12.80 -3.13 12.97
CA VAL A 271 -12.67 -3.77 11.66
C VAL A 271 -13.74 -3.24 10.70
N ASP A 272 -13.29 -2.78 9.53
CA ASP A 272 -14.15 -2.41 8.41
C ASP A 272 -13.54 -2.82 7.06
N LEU A 273 -14.34 -2.76 5.99
CA LEU A 273 -13.95 -3.20 4.65
C LEU A 273 -12.77 -2.41 4.07
N TRP A 274 -12.62 -1.15 4.48
CA TRP A 274 -11.59 -0.24 3.96
C TRP A 274 -10.24 -0.42 4.68
N SER A 275 -10.26 -1.08 5.84
CA SER A 275 -9.10 -1.43 6.66
C SER A 275 -8.44 -2.76 6.30
N LEU A 276 -9.07 -3.61 5.48
CA LEU A 276 -8.63 -4.99 5.22
C LEU A 276 -7.19 -5.09 4.70
N LEU A 277 -6.75 -4.13 3.89
CA LEU A 277 -5.38 -4.07 3.39
C LEU A 277 -4.36 -3.90 4.53
N ALA A 278 -4.66 -3.02 5.49
CA ALA A 278 -3.81 -2.76 6.64
C ALA A 278 -3.83 -3.94 7.62
N ILE A 279 -5.02 -4.44 7.94
CA ILE A 279 -5.18 -5.58 8.86
C ILE A 279 -4.53 -6.84 8.28
N GLY A 280 -4.70 -7.12 6.99
CA GLY A 280 -4.07 -8.26 6.31
C GLY A 280 -2.55 -8.24 6.41
N GLU A 281 -1.91 -7.09 6.18
CA GLU A 281 -0.47 -6.95 6.32
C GLU A 281 0.00 -7.18 7.78
N LEU A 282 -0.76 -6.67 8.76
CA LEU A 282 -0.47 -6.90 10.18
C LEU A 282 -0.69 -8.36 10.61
N VAL A 283 -1.65 -9.06 10.03
CA VAL A 283 -1.89 -10.51 10.25
C VAL A 283 -0.69 -11.33 9.77
N VAL A 284 -0.13 -11.01 8.60
CA VAL A 284 1.09 -11.66 8.10
C VAL A 284 2.28 -11.40 9.03
N VAL A 285 2.42 -10.16 9.53
CA VAL A 285 3.46 -9.80 10.50
C VAL A 285 3.27 -10.55 11.82
N ALA A 286 2.04 -10.64 12.33
CA ALA A 286 1.74 -11.36 13.56
C ALA A 286 2.10 -12.85 13.47
N GLY A 287 1.74 -13.52 12.37
CA GLY A 287 2.14 -14.91 12.14
C GLY A 287 3.65 -15.10 12.19
N ARG A 288 4.42 -14.16 11.63
CA ARG A 288 5.89 -14.19 11.65
C ARG A 288 6.50 -13.90 13.03
N LEU A 289 5.82 -13.11 13.86
CA LEU A 289 6.26 -12.76 15.22
C LEU A 289 5.74 -13.74 16.28
N GLY A 290 4.94 -14.74 15.91
CA GLY A 290 4.28 -15.63 16.88
C GLY A 290 3.20 -14.93 17.71
N GLN A 291 2.56 -13.90 17.16
CA GLN A 291 1.57 -13.04 17.82
C GLN A 291 0.14 -13.24 17.28
N GLN A 292 -0.10 -14.31 16.53
CA GLN A 292 -1.39 -14.63 15.92
C GLN A 292 -2.55 -14.66 16.92
N THR A 293 -2.32 -15.15 18.15
CA THR A 293 -3.35 -15.20 19.20
C THR A 293 -3.83 -13.81 19.60
N TRP A 294 -2.97 -12.78 19.51
CA TRP A 294 -3.34 -11.42 19.87
C TRP A 294 -4.22 -10.76 18.79
N LEU A 295 -3.97 -11.06 17.51
CA LEU A 295 -4.79 -10.56 16.38
C LEU A 295 -5.98 -11.45 16.03
N ALA A 296 -6.13 -12.62 16.65
CA ALA A 296 -7.23 -13.55 16.35
C ALA A 296 -8.62 -12.90 16.43
N PRO A 297 -8.96 -12.08 17.44
CA PRO A 297 -10.27 -11.42 17.49
C PRO A 297 -10.53 -10.49 16.29
N HIS A 298 -9.51 -9.76 15.83
CA HIS A 298 -9.63 -8.90 14.65
C HIS A 298 -9.76 -9.72 13.36
N ALA A 299 -9.05 -10.85 13.26
CA ALA A 299 -9.19 -11.75 12.11
C ALA A 299 -10.59 -12.38 12.06
N GLU A 300 -11.14 -12.79 13.21
CA GLU A 300 -12.51 -13.29 13.33
C GLU A 300 -13.53 -12.21 12.94
N SER A 301 -13.35 -10.96 13.39
CA SER A 301 -14.20 -9.84 12.97
C SER A 301 -14.14 -9.56 11.47
N VAL A 302 -13.00 -9.78 10.80
CA VAL A 302 -12.91 -9.69 9.34
C VAL A 302 -13.71 -10.81 8.68
N ASP A 303 -13.60 -12.04 9.16
CA ASP A 303 -14.35 -13.17 8.62
C ASP A 303 -15.87 -12.99 8.80
N GLU A 304 -16.31 -12.47 9.95
CA GLU A 304 -17.70 -12.09 10.22
C GLU A 304 -18.19 -10.99 9.26
N LEU A 305 -17.39 -9.94 9.07
CA LEU A 305 -17.71 -8.84 8.14
C LEU A 305 -17.84 -9.36 6.70
N LEU A 306 -16.88 -10.15 6.24
CA LEU A 306 -16.92 -10.72 4.90
C LEU A 306 -18.10 -11.69 4.74
N ALA A 307 -18.43 -12.49 5.76
CA ALA A 307 -19.60 -13.36 5.74
C ALA A 307 -20.91 -12.56 5.66
N ALA A 308 -21.03 -11.45 6.38
CA ALA A 308 -22.19 -10.56 6.31
C ALA A 308 -22.40 -9.93 4.92
N LEU A 309 -21.33 -9.86 4.11
CA LEU A 309 -21.35 -9.36 2.74
C LEU A 309 -21.42 -10.46 1.68
N ASP A 310 -21.72 -11.71 2.06
CA ASP A 310 -21.70 -12.88 1.18
C ASP A 310 -20.32 -13.15 0.53
N ARG A 311 -19.25 -12.87 1.28
CA ARG A 311 -17.83 -13.08 0.93
C ARG A 311 -17.46 -12.59 -0.47
N PRO A 312 -17.55 -11.27 -0.73
CA PRO A 312 -17.32 -10.73 -2.06
C PRO A 312 -15.88 -10.97 -2.51
N VAL A 313 -15.70 -11.63 -3.67
CA VAL A 313 -14.38 -12.09 -4.18
C VAL A 313 -13.33 -10.98 -4.19
N LEU A 314 -13.71 -9.74 -4.52
CA LEU A 314 -12.81 -8.58 -4.53
C LEU A 314 -12.09 -8.39 -3.18
N TRP A 315 -12.80 -8.56 -2.07
CA TRP A 315 -12.30 -8.27 -0.73
C TRP A 315 -11.85 -9.55 -0.01
N ALA A 316 -12.57 -10.67 -0.21
CA ALA A 316 -12.28 -11.93 0.45
C ALA A 316 -10.99 -12.59 -0.05
N ALA A 317 -10.70 -12.57 -1.36
CA ALA A 317 -9.52 -13.27 -1.88
C ALA A 317 -8.19 -12.65 -1.40
N PRO A 318 -7.98 -11.33 -1.41
CA PRO A 318 -6.77 -10.74 -0.82
C PRO A 318 -6.66 -10.98 0.70
N TRP A 319 -7.79 -11.01 1.41
CA TRP A 319 -7.81 -11.36 2.84
C TRP A 319 -7.37 -12.80 3.09
N ASP A 320 -8.00 -13.78 2.42
CA ASP A 320 -7.65 -15.20 2.55
C ASP A 320 -6.19 -15.46 2.14
N TRP A 321 -5.63 -14.68 1.20
CA TRP A 321 -4.20 -14.73 0.90
C TRP A 321 -3.31 -14.25 2.04
N CYS A 322 -3.64 -13.14 2.68
CA CYS A 322 -2.90 -12.67 3.85
C CYS A 322 -2.98 -13.70 5.01
N ALA A 323 -4.17 -14.23 5.27
CA ALA A 323 -4.37 -15.25 6.28
C ALA A 323 -3.64 -16.56 5.95
N PHE A 324 -3.60 -16.96 4.68
CA PHE A 324 -2.78 -18.07 4.18
C PHE A 324 -1.29 -17.84 4.48
N LEU A 325 -0.74 -16.67 4.10
CA LEU A 325 0.66 -16.33 4.35
C LEU A 325 0.99 -16.28 5.84
N ALA A 326 0.08 -15.82 6.67
CA ALA A 326 0.22 -15.81 8.13
C ALA A 326 0.25 -17.25 8.69
N ALA A 327 -0.64 -18.13 8.23
CA ALA A 327 -0.65 -19.54 8.63
C ALA A 327 0.64 -20.27 8.21
N VAL A 328 1.16 -20.00 7.01
CA VAL A 328 2.46 -20.52 6.56
C VAL A 328 3.60 -20.00 7.45
N ALA A 329 3.58 -18.71 7.81
CA ALA A 329 4.61 -18.13 8.69
C ALA A 329 4.56 -18.68 10.13
N ALA A 330 3.36 -19.04 10.60
CA ALA A 330 3.13 -19.60 11.93
C ALA A 330 3.29 -21.14 11.99
N ASP A 331 3.64 -21.79 10.88
CA ASP A 331 3.70 -23.26 10.75
C ASP A 331 2.39 -23.95 11.17
N ASP A 332 1.24 -23.44 10.67
CA ASP A 332 -0.11 -24.00 10.88
C ASP A 332 -0.67 -24.56 9.55
N PRO A 333 -0.36 -25.83 9.20
CA PRO A 333 -0.83 -26.44 7.97
C PRO A 333 -2.37 -26.53 7.86
N PRO A 334 -3.13 -26.88 8.93
CA PRO A 334 -4.58 -26.85 8.87
C PRO A 334 -5.15 -25.47 8.50
N ALA A 335 -4.65 -24.38 9.09
CA ALA A 335 -5.08 -23.04 8.73
C ALA A 335 -4.70 -22.67 7.29
N ALA A 336 -3.48 -23.00 6.86
CA ALA A 336 -3.04 -22.75 5.49
C ALA A 336 -3.92 -23.50 4.46
N GLN A 337 -4.30 -24.76 4.75
CA GLN A 337 -5.20 -25.53 3.89
C GLN A 337 -6.61 -24.93 3.83
N ARG A 338 -7.16 -24.44 4.95
CA ARG A 338 -8.49 -23.78 4.97
C ARG A 338 -8.50 -22.54 4.08
N HIS A 339 -7.53 -21.63 4.23
CA HIS A 339 -7.49 -20.42 3.42
C HIS A 339 -7.18 -20.70 1.94
N ALA A 340 -6.37 -21.73 1.64
CA ALA A 340 -6.16 -22.17 0.27
C ALA A 340 -7.45 -22.72 -0.37
N ALA A 341 -8.31 -23.40 0.41
CA ALA A 341 -9.63 -23.84 -0.05
C ALA A 341 -10.57 -22.65 -0.32
N HIS A 342 -10.62 -21.65 0.57
CA HIS A 342 -11.41 -20.42 0.32
C HIS A 342 -10.96 -19.69 -0.96
N LEU A 343 -9.65 -19.62 -1.21
CA LEU A 343 -9.12 -19.05 -2.45
C LEU A 343 -9.56 -19.87 -3.68
N ALA A 344 -9.57 -21.20 -3.58
CA ALA A 344 -10.03 -22.07 -4.66
C ALA A 344 -11.54 -21.90 -4.93
N ASP A 345 -12.35 -21.73 -3.89
CA ASP A 345 -13.78 -21.43 -4.00
C ASP A 345 -14.01 -20.07 -4.68
N ALA A 346 -13.29 -19.03 -4.25
CA ALA A 346 -13.35 -17.70 -4.85
C ALA A 346 -12.90 -17.68 -6.33
N ALA A 347 -11.92 -18.50 -6.70
CA ALA A 347 -11.48 -18.67 -8.10
C ALA A 347 -12.48 -19.46 -8.95
N SER A 348 -13.39 -20.22 -8.32
CA SER A 348 -14.43 -21.00 -8.99
C SER A 348 -15.75 -20.24 -9.16
N ASP A 349 -15.87 -19.04 -8.56
CA ASP A 349 -17.01 -18.15 -8.73
C ASP A 349 -17.19 -17.81 -10.22
N PRO A 350 -18.40 -17.97 -10.80
CA PRO A 350 -18.68 -17.58 -12.19
C PRO A 350 -18.34 -16.12 -12.52
N ALA A 351 -18.32 -15.24 -11.51
CA ALA A 351 -17.91 -13.85 -11.64
C ALA A 351 -16.39 -13.64 -11.66
N ALA A 352 -15.60 -14.63 -11.23
CA ALA A 352 -14.16 -14.59 -11.33
C ALA A 352 -13.72 -14.77 -12.80
N GLN A 353 -13.02 -13.77 -13.32
CA GLN A 353 -12.50 -13.81 -14.69
C GLN A 353 -11.17 -14.57 -14.72
N ALA A 354 -10.89 -15.24 -15.84
CA ALA A 354 -9.59 -15.86 -16.06
C ALA A 354 -8.47 -14.82 -15.97
N GLY A 355 -7.45 -15.09 -15.13
CA GLY A 355 -6.35 -14.15 -14.89
C GLY A 355 -6.66 -13.06 -13.87
N SER A 356 -7.85 -13.06 -13.24
CA SER A 356 -8.12 -12.21 -12.08
C SER A 356 -7.23 -12.56 -10.89
N LEU A 357 -7.02 -11.61 -9.99
CA LEU A 357 -6.19 -11.82 -8.80
C LEU A 357 -6.61 -13.06 -8.01
N ALA A 358 -7.91 -13.30 -7.79
CA ALA A 358 -8.39 -14.49 -7.09
C ALA A 358 -7.89 -15.80 -7.73
N THR A 359 -7.93 -15.93 -9.07
CA THR A 359 -7.43 -17.12 -9.78
C THR A 359 -5.91 -17.28 -9.65
N VAL A 360 -5.17 -16.16 -9.64
CA VAL A 360 -3.71 -16.15 -9.45
C VAL A 360 -3.35 -16.60 -8.04
N LEU A 361 -4.02 -16.04 -7.02
CA LEU A 361 -3.80 -16.36 -5.61
C LEU A 361 -4.16 -17.81 -5.30
N ALA A 362 -5.28 -18.33 -5.82
CA ALA A 362 -5.67 -19.73 -5.66
C ALA A 362 -4.64 -20.71 -6.25
N ARG A 363 -4.17 -20.43 -7.47
CA ARG A 363 -3.10 -21.23 -8.10
C ARG A 363 -1.82 -21.17 -7.27
N ALA A 364 -1.43 -19.98 -6.82
CA ALA A 364 -0.23 -19.78 -6.03
C ALA A 364 -0.30 -20.50 -4.68
N ALA A 365 -1.42 -20.41 -3.95
CA ALA A 365 -1.61 -21.09 -2.68
C ALA A 365 -1.47 -22.62 -2.83
N ARG A 366 -2.10 -23.20 -3.87
CA ARG A 366 -1.95 -24.63 -4.18
C ARG A 366 -0.50 -25.03 -4.43
N VAL A 367 0.21 -24.30 -5.29
CA VAL A 367 1.63 -24.57 -5.58
C VAL A 367 2.49 -24.39 -4.34
N TRP A 368 2.20 -23.39 -3.51
CA TRP A 368 2.90 -23.16 -2.26
C TRP A 368 2.71 -24.32 -1.27
N LEU A 369 1.51 -24.90 -1.18
CA LEU A 369 1.26 -26.10 -0.37
C LEU A 369 2.05 -27.32 -0.88
N HIS A 370 2.15 -27.54 -2.20
CA HIS A 370 3.01 -28.59 -2.76
C HIS A 370 4.49 -28.35 -2.40
N VAL A 371 4.97 -27.11 -2.55
CA VAL A 371 6.32 -26.73 -2.15
C VAL A 371 6.55 -27.04 -0.67
N LEU A 372 5.61 -26.68 0.22
CA LEU A 372 5.70 -26.96 1.65
C LEU A 372 5.75 -28.47 1.97
N ALA A 373 5.07 -29.30 1.18
CA ALA A 373 5.12 -30.75 1.24
C ALA A 373 6.43 -31.36 0.69
N GLY A 374 7.33 -30.54 0.12
CA GLY A 374 8.58 -30.98 -0.50
C GLY A 374 8.44 -31.35 -1.99
N GLU A 375 7.27 -31.13 -2.57
CA GLU A 375 6.97 -31.39 -3.98
C GLU A 375 7.26 -30.12 -4.79
N VAL A 376 8.49 -30.00 -5.30
CA VAL A 376 8.94 -28.83 -6.06
C VAL A 376 9.00 -29.15 -7.55
N ASP A 377 8.04 -28.62 -8.31
CA ASP A 377 8.05 -28.62 -9.77
C ASP A 377 8.53 -27.25 -10.31
N LEU A 378 9.57 -27.27 -11.14
CA LEU A 378 10.21 -26.06 -11.67
C LEU A 378 9.24 -25.22 -12.50
N ASP A 379 8.45 -25.86 -13.37
CA ASP A 379 7.58 -25.16 -14.32
C ASP A 379 6.34 -24.61 -13.61
N GLU A 380 5.74 -25.38 -12.69
CA GLU A 380 4.61 -24.92 -11.88
C GLU A 380 4.98 -23.75 -10.99
N VAL A 381 6.10 -23.82 -10.27
CA VAL A 381 6.56 -22.74 -9.39
C VAL A 381 6.93 -21.50 -10.19
N THR A 382 7.59 -21.65 -11.34
CA THR A 382 7.93 -20.53 -12.23
C THR A 382 6.67 -19.83 -12.74
N ALA A 383 5.69 -20.60 -13.20
CA ALA A 383 4.43 -20.05 -13.71
C ALA A 383 3.63 -19.34 -12.61
N ALA A 384 3.51 -19.93 -11.41
CA ALA A 384 2.81 -19.31 -10.28
C ALA A 384 3.51 -18.03 -9.82
N THR A 385 4.84 -18.05 -9.72
CA THR A 385 5.65 -16.89 -9.33
C THR A 385 5.54 -15.75 -10.34
N THR A 386 5.57 -16.06 -11.64
CA THR A 386 5.42 -15.07 -12.71
C THR A 386 4.00 -14.48 -12.74
N ALA A 387 2.98 -15.31 -12.52
CA ALA A 387 1.60 -14.85 -12.44
C ALA A 387 1.36 -13.92 -11.24
N LEU A 388 1.93 -14.24 -10.07
CA LEU A 388 1.91 -13.34 -8.91
C LEU A 388 2.56 -11.99 -9.24
N ALA A 389 3.74 -12.00 -9.86
CA ALA A 389 4.42 -10.77 -10.26
C ALA A 389 3.59 -9.94 -11.24
N GLY A 390 2.97 -10.57 -12.25
CA GLY A 390 2.07 -9.90 -13.19
C GLY A 390 0.80 -9.32 -12.56
N ALA A 391 0.42 -9.79 -11.37
CA ALA A 391 -0.73 -9.30 -10.61
C ALA A 391 -0.34 -8.35 -9.46
N GLY A 392 0.85 -7.72 -9.53
CA GLY A 392 1.31 -6.78 -8.51
C GLY A 392 1.77 -7.43 -7.19
N MET A 393 1.97 -8.75 -7.17
CA MET A 393 2.39 -9.53 -5.99
C MET A 393 3.82 -10.06 -6.15
N ALA A 394 4.71 -9.26 -6.77
CA ALA A 394 6.08 -9.67 -7.10
C ALA A 394 6.89 -10.11 -5.87
N TYR A 395 6.69 -9.46 -4.72
CA TYR A 395 7.34 -9.84 -3.48
C TYR A 395 6.92 -11.25 -3.02
N ASP A 396 5.63 -11.56 -3.06
CA ASP A 396 5.12 -12.87 -2.65
C ASP A 396 5.53 -13.96 -3.65
N GLY A 397 5.57 -13.65 -4.94
CA GLY A 397 6.14 -14.53 -5.97
C GLY A 397 7.62 -14.84 -5.69
N ALA A 398 8.42 -13.83 -5.38
CA ALA A 398 9.82 -14.02 -5.01
C ALA A 398 9.98 -14.85 -3.72
N ARG A 399 9.05 -14.72 -2.77
CA ARG A 399 9.02 -15.56 -1.56
C ARG A 399 8.69 -17.02 -1.89
N LEU A 400 7.68 -17.30 -2.71
CA LEU A 400 7.36 -18.65 -3.16
C LEU A 400 8.57 -19.32 -3.81
N ALA A 401 9.26 -18.62 -4.73
CA ALA A 401 10.48 -19.13 -5.35
C ALA A 401 11.59 -19.40 -4.32
N LYS A 402 11.81 -18.51 -3.35
CA LYS A 402 12.78 -18.78 -2.25
C LYS A 402 12.39 -19.99 -1.42
N GLU A 403 11.11 -20.19 -1.14
CA GLU A 403 10.60 -21.33 -0.37
C GLU A 403 10.86 -22.66 -1.11
N ALA A 404 10.64 -22.66 -2.43
CA ALA A 404 10.95 -23.78 -3.32
C ALA A 404 12.45 -24.08 -3.39
N ALA A 405 13.28 -23.03 -3.44
CA ALA A 405 14.73 -23.14 -3.41
C ALA A 405 15.22 -23.83 -2.12
N VAL A 406 14.61 -23.53 -0.97
CA VAL A 406 14.98 -24.13 0.32
C VAL A 406 14.62 -25.63 0.39
N ARG A 407 13.56 -26.06 -0.30
CA ARG A 407 13.03 -27.44 -0.21
C ARG A 407 13.46 -28.39 -1.32
N THR A 408 14.05 -27.87 -2.40
CA THR A 408 14.57 -28.73 -3.47
C THR A 408 15.96 -29.25 -3.17
N THR A 409 16.22 -30.51 -3.55
CA THR A 409 17.57 -31.09 -3.56
C THR A 409 18.28 -30.93 -4.91
N ASP A 410 17.56 -30.51 -5.96
CA ASP A 410 18.11 -30.33 -7.30
C ASP A 410 18.80 -28.95 -7.41
N LYS A 411 20.11 -28.97 -7.64
CA LYS A 411 20.94 -27.75 -7.81
C LYS A 411 20.47 -26.85 -8.95
N ARG A 412 19.92 -27.43 -10.02
CA ARG A 412 19.39 -26.67 -11.17
C ARG A 412 18.13 -25.92 -10.76
N VAL A 413 17.20 -26.59 -10.09
CA VAL A 413 15.95 -25.99 -9.58
C VAL A 413 16.28 -24.91 -8.55
N LEU A 414 17.18 -25.19 -7.60
CA LEU A 414 17.68 -24.22 -6.62
C LEU A 414 18.19 -22.94 -7.30
N SER A 415 19.09 -23.08 -8.28
CA SER A 415 19.69 -21.94 -8.97
C SER A 415 18.67 -21.15 -9.79
N ALA A 416 17.73 -21.85 -10.45
CA ALA A 416 16.66 -21.23 -11.21
C ALA A 416 15.72 -20.43 -10.30
N MET A 417 15.30 -20.99 -9.16
CA MET A 417 14.43 -20.34 -8.19
C MET A 417 15.07 -19.10 -7.55
N LEU A 418 16.35 -19.17 -7.15
CA LEU A 418 17.08 -18.01 -6.63
C LEU A 418 17.35 -16.95 -7.71
N GLY A 419 17.50 -17.36 -8.97
CA GLY A 419 17.55 -16.45 -10.12
C GLY A 419 16.23 -15.71 -10.30
N LEU A 420 15.12 -16.45 -10.35
CA LEU A 420 13.76 -15.93 -10.50
C LEU A 420 13.41 -14.95 -9.38
N ALA A 421 13.64 -15.31 -8.12
CA ALA A 421 13.37 -14.46 -6.97
C ALA A 421 14.16 -13.14 -7.01
N ARG A 422 15.43 -13.18 -7.46
CA ARG A 422 16.24 -11.96 -7.61
C ARG A 422 15.76 -11.09 -8.77
N GLY A 423 15.38 -11.70 -9.88
CA GLY A 423 14.84 -10.98 -11.04
C GLY A 423 13.59 -10.19 -10.69
N LEU A 424 12.67 -10.79 -9.92
CA LEU A 424 11.44 -10.12 -9.49
C LEU A 424 11.70 -8.97 -8.50
N LEU A 425 12.67 -9.12 -7.59
CA LEU A 425 12.97 -8.09 -6.58
C LEU A 425 13.87 -6.96 -7.11
N ALA A 426 14.46 -7.10 -8.29
CA ALA A 426 15.31 -6.07 -8.88
C ALA A 426 14.52 -4.87 -9.43
N GLY A 427 13.18 -4.99 -9.54
CA GLY A 427 12.27 -3.93 -9.99
C GLY A 427 12.51 -3.43 -11.44
N PRO A 428 11.58 -2.64 -12.00
CA PRO A 428 11.78 -1.98 -13.29
C PRO A 428 12.90 -0.93 -13.26
N SER A 429 13.31 -0.44 -12.08
CA SER A 429 14.42 0.52 -11.93
C SER A 429 15.81 -0.06 -12.25
N SER A 430 15.92 -1.37 -12.48
CA SER A 430 17.16 -1.98 -12.99
C SER A 430 17.12 -2.22 -14.51
N ALA A 431 16.01 -1.90 -15.16
CA ALA A 431 15.72 -2.19 -16.56
C ALA A 431 15.19 -0.95 -17.32
N GLU A 432 15.77 0.21 -17.04
CA GLU A 432 15.92 1.27 -18.04
C GLU A 432 17.42 1.52 -18.24
N ASP A 433 18.01 0.69 -19.09
CA ASP A 433 19.10 1.14 -19.94
C ASP A 433 18.93 0.49 -21.33
N PRO A 434 17.94 0.91 -22.14
CA PRO A 434 17.92 0.58 -23.55
C PRO A 434 18.71 1.64 -24.33
N THR A 435 20.05 1.53 -24.26
CA THR A 435 21.08 1.80 -25.30
C THR A 435 21.09 3.16 -26.07
N PRO A 436 22.23 3.57 -26.66
CA PRO A 436 22.88 4.84 -26.34
C PRO A 436 22.78 5.91 -27.44
N ALA A 437 22.62 7.19 -27.05
CA ALA A 437 23.07 8.39 -27.79
C ALA A 437 22.70 9.64 -26.98
N ALA A 438 23.41 10.77 -26.97
CA ALA A 438 24.78 11.18 -27.30
C ALA A 438 24.83 12.68 -26.95
N THR A 439 25.89 13.17 -26.28
CA THR A 439 26.50 14.51 -26.47
C THR A 439 27.63 14.71 -25.46
N PRO A 440 28.69 15.49 -25.78
CA PRO A 440 29.57 15.40 -26.94
C PRO A 440 31.04 15.20 -26.48
N THR A 441 31.72 14.18 -27.01
CA THR A 441 33.16 13.97 -26.84
C THR A 441 33.95 14.63 -27.96
N VAL A 442 34.91 15.49 -27.60
CA VAL A 442 36.05 15.89 -28.45
C VAL A 442 37.11 14.78 -28.37
N PRO A 443 37.83 14.45 -29.46
CA PRO A 443 38.24 13.09 -29.77
C PRO A 443 39.66 12.73 -29.32
N GLU A 444 39.85 11.50 -28.86
CA GLU A 444 41.16 10.83 -28.78
C GLU A 444 41.25 9.79 -29.92
N PRO A 445 42.38 9.71 -30.66
CA PRO A 445 42.47 8.99 -31.92
C PRO A 445 42.74 7.48 -31.77
N ALA A 446 42.38 6.77 -32.83
CA ALA A 446 42.33 5.32 -32.96
C ALA A 446 43.65 4.64 -33.41
N ALA A 447 43.63 3.31 -33.21
CA ALA A 447 44.32 2.20 -33.92
C ALA A 447 45.60 1.61 -33.28
N PRO A 448 45.99 0.36 -33.63
CA PRO A 448 45.23 -0.91 -33.60
C PRO A 448 46.04 -2.07 -32.93
N GLU A 449 45.42 -3.26 -32.85
CA GLU A 449 45.96 -4.49 -32.23
C GLU A 449 47.20 -5.11 -32.91
N THR A 450 47.86 -5.99 -32.14
CA THR A 450 48.87 -7.05 -32.46
C THR A 450 50.37 -6.73 -32.45
N GLY A 451 51.07 -7.26 -31.43
CA GLY A 451 52.54 -7.36 -31.33
C GLY A 451 53.01 -7.88 -29.94
N PRO A 452 54.18 -8.54 -29.82
CA PRO A 452 54.52 -9.42 -28.69
C PRO A 452 54.90 -8.67 -27.41
N ARG A 453 54.54 -9.25 -26.25
CA ARG A 453 54.82 -8.75 -24.89
C ARG A 453 56.29 -8.36 -24.68
N PRO A 454 56.58 -7.11 -24.24
CA PRO A 454 57.82 -6.73 -23.55
C PRO A 454 57.59 -6.58 -22.02
N PRO A 455 58.65 -6.48 -21.21
CA PRO A 455 58.59 -6.68 -19.77
C PRO A 455 58.12 -5.45 -18.96
N SER A 456 57.35 -5.74 -17.91
CA SER A 456 57.18 -5.00 -16.65
C SER A 456 57.46 -3.48 -16.65
N ARG A 457 56.39 -2.70 -16.83
CA ARG A 457 56.25 -1.34 -16.26
C ARG A 457 55.32 -1.43 -15.04
N PRO A 458 55.54 -0.64 -13.97
CA PRO A 458 54.71 -0.69 -12.77
C PRO A 458 53.25 -0.35 -13.15
N ALA A 459 52.33 -1.22 -12.74
CA ALA A 459 50.91 -1.07 -13.02
C ALA A 459 50.34 0.10 -12.19
N VAL A 460 50.23 1.27 -12.80
CA VAL A 460 49.62 2.44 -12.18
C VAL A 460 48.11 2.19 -12.02
N LEU A 461 47.60 2.31 -10.80
CA LEU A 461 46.18 2.23 -10.50
C LEU A 461 45.46 3.44 -11.10
N SER A 462 44.21 3.28 -11.56
CA SER A 462 43.38 4.43 -11.92
C SER A 462 43.02 5.24 -10.67
N GLU A 463 42.65 6.51 -10.85
CA GLU A 463 42.27 7.43 -9.75
C GLU A 463 41.20 6.83 -8.83
N ARG A 464 40.19 6.15 -9.39
CA ARG A 464 39.15 5.47 -8.61
C ARG A 464 39.62 4.19 -7.92
N GLU A 465 40.54 3.46 -8.53
CA GLU A 465 41.15 2.31 -7.86
C GLU A 465 42.09 2.76 -6.74
N ARG A 466 42.73 3.92 -6.88
CA ARG A 466 43.57 4.54 -5.85
C ARG A 466 42.76 4.87 -4.59
N GLU A 467 41.62 5.54 -4.76
CA GLU A 467 40.71 5.87 -3.64
C GLU A 467 40.19 4.61 -2.92
N VAL A 468 39.82 3.58 -3.69
CA VAL A 468 39.39 2.29 -3.12
C VAL A 468 40.55 1.58 -2.41
N ALA A 469 41.76 1.65 -2.96
CA ALA A 469 42.96 1.04 -2.38
C ALA A 469 43.37 1.68 -1.06
N GLU A 470 43.33 3.01 -0.98
CA GLU A 470 43.66 3.78 0.24
C GLU A 470 42.72 3.38 1.39
N LEU A 471 41.41 3.40 1.16
CA LEU A 471 40.42 3.00 2.17
C LEU A 471 40.51 1.52 2.57
N LEU A 472 40.91 0.66 1.62
CA LEU A 472 41.12 -0.77 1.90
C LEU A 472 42.36 -1.01 2.76
N LEU A 473 43.44 -0.25 2.56
CA LEU A 473 44.65 -0.30 3.38
C LEU A 473 44.43 0.25 4.79
N ASP A 474 43.49 1.19 4.94
CA ASP A 474 43.02 1.70 6.24
C ASP A 474 42.13 0.70 7.01
N GLY A 475 41.90 -0.49 6.44
CA GLY A 475 41.19 -1.59 7.10
C GLY A 475 39.67 -1.51 7.02
N MET A 476 39.12 -0.61 6.20
CA MET A 476 37.67 -0.51 5.99
C MET A 476 37.11 -1.75 5.29
N THR A 477 35.89 -2.13 5.67
CA THR A 477 35.12 -3.18 5.00
C THR A 477 34.55 -2.68 3.67
N TYR A 478 34.20 -3.58 2.75
CA TYR A 478 33.66 -3.20 1.43
C TYR A 478 32.36 -2.38 1.53
N ARG A 479 31.60 -2.59 2.61
CA ARG A 479 30.40 -1.80 2.89
C ARG A 479 30.75 -0.36 3.29
N GLU A 480 31.69 -0.18 4.21
CA GLU A 480 32.14 1.14 4.66
C GLU A 480 32.81 1.94 3.53
N ILE A 481 33.60 1.27 2.68
CA ILE A 481 34.18 1.88 1.47
C ILE A 481 33.08 2.32 0.51
N GLY A 482 32.05 1.50 0.32
CA GLY A 482 30.90 1.83 -0.52
C GLY A 482 30.14 3.05 -0.02
N ASP A 483 29.87 3.09 1.29
CA ASP A 483 29.20 4.22 1.94
C ASP A 483 30.03 5.51 1.82
N ARG A 484 31.37 5.42 1.94
CA ARG A 484 32.30 6.57 1.85
C ARG A 484 32.43 7.12 0.43
N LEU A 485 32.42 6.24 -0.58
CA LEU A 485 32.60 6.60 -1.99
C LEU A 485 31.27 6.72 -2.77
N PHE A 486 30.13 6.62 -2.07
CA PHE A 486 28.78 6.64 -2.66
C PHE A 486 28.57 5.60 -3.78
N ILE A 487 29.08 4.38 -3.58
CA ILE A 487 28.95 3.24 -4.50
C ILE A 487 28.54 1.98 -3.74
N SER A 488 27.99 0.98 -4.45
CA SER A 488 27.60 -0.27 -3.79
C SER A 488 28.82 -1.09 -3.33
N ALA A 489 28.68 -1.87 -2.25
CA ALA A 489 29.73 -2.81 -1.81
C ALA A 489 30.15 -3.81 -2.89
N LYS A 490 29.22 -4.18 -3.79
CA LYS A 490 29.49 -5.02 -4.97
C LYS A 490 30.37 -4.31 -6.00
N THR A 491 30.20 -2.99 -6.16
CA THR A 491 31.06 -2.16 -7.01
C THR A 491 32.47 -2.09 -6.44
N VAL A 492 32.62 -1.94 -5.11
CA VAL A 492 33.92 -2.01 -4.42
C VAL A 492 34.60 -3.36 -4.64
N GLU A 493 33.87 -4.47 -4.50
CA GLU A 493 34.39 -5.82 -4.77
C GLU A 493 34.92 -5.94 -6.22
N HIS A 494 34.20 -5.37 -7.18
CA HIS A 494 34.65 -5.33 -8.58
C HIS A 494 35.92 -4.48 -8.77
N HIS A 495 36.06 -3.36 -8.07
CA HIS A 495 37.30 -2.57 -8.09
C HIS A 495 38.47 -3.37 -7.52
N VAL A 496 38.28 -4.04 -6.37
CA VAL A 496 39.31 -4.91 -5.76
C VAL A 496 39.71 -6.06 -6.68
N GLY A 497 38.75 -6.69 -7.37
CA GLY A 497 39.02 -7.73 -8.37
C GLY A 497 39.89 -7.24 -9.53
N ARG A 498 39.58 -6.04 -10.07
CA ARG A 498 40.38 -5.42 -11.14
C ARG A 498 41.79 -5.05 -10.69
N MET A 499 41.94 -4.50 -9.49
CA MET A 499 43.24 -4.19 -8.91
C MET A 499 44.10 -5.45 -8.75
N ARG A 500 43.50 -6.52 -8.22
CA ARG A 500 44.18 -7.81 -8.06
C ARG A 500 44.65 -8.40 -9.39
N GLN A 501 43.80 -8.36 -10.42
CA GLN A 501 44.16 -8.83 -11.76
C GLN A 501 45.29 -8.00 -12.37
N ARG A 502 45.28 -6.68 -12.14
CA ARG A 502 46.27 -5.76 -12.71
C ARG A 502 47.64 -5.80 -12.01
N LEU A 503 47.63 -6.01 -10.69
CA LEU A 503 48.84 -6.14 -9.87
C LEU A 503 49.41 -7.57 -9.88
N GLY A 504 48.63 -8.56 -10.34
CA GLY A 504 49.08 -9.96 -10.45
C GLY A 504 49.11 -10.70 -9.11
N SER A 505 48.45 -10.19 -8.08
CA SER A 505 48.51 -10.73 -6.73
C SER A 505 47.63 -11.97 -6.56
N GLU A 506 48.23 -13.13 -6.32
CA GLU A 506 47.49 -14.38 -6.13
C GLU A 506 46.92 -14.55 -4.72
N SER A 507 47.40 -13.79 -3.73
CA SER A 507 46.96 -13.89 -2.33
C SER A 507 46.53 -12.53 -1.76
N ARG A 508 45.63 -12.55 -0.76
CA ARG A 508 45.17 -11.35 -0.06
C ARG A 508 46.33 -10.59 0.59
N THR A 509 47.26 -11.30 1.23
CA THR A 509 48.44 -10.68 1.84
C THR A 509 49.36 -10.06 0.78
N GLY A 510 49.52 -10.70 -0.38
CA GLY A 510 50.25 -10.15 -1.52
C GLY A 510 49.62 -8.88 -2.07
N LEU A 511 48.29 -8.87 -2.24
CA LEU A 511 47.56 -7.69 -2.71
C LEU A 511 47.80 -6.45 -1.84
N PHE A 512 47.83 -6.61 -0.51
CA PHE A 512 48.07 -5.48 0.40
C PHE A 512 49.52 -4.98 0.37
N ALA A 513 50.48 -5.83 0.02
CA ALA A 513 51.86 -5.40 -0.20
C ALA A 513 51.97 -4.62 -1.51
N ASP A 514 51.40 -5.17 -2.59
CA ASP A 514 51.43 -4.56 -3.92
C ASP A 514 50.68 -3.22 -3.99
N LEU A 515 49.58 -3.06 -3.24
CA LEU A 515 48.85 -1.80 -3.13
C LEU A 515 49.66 -0.71 -2.41
N ARG A 516 50.45 -1.06 -1.38
CA ARG A 516 51.31 -0.08 -0.69
C ARG A 516 52.42 0.42 -1.61
N ASP A 517 53.03 -0.48 -2.37
CA ASP A 517 54.09 -0.13 -3.32
C ASP A 517 53.54 0.72 -4.48
N ALA A 518 52.32 0.41 -4.96
CA ALA A 518 51.65 1.15 -6.02
C ALA A 518 51.18 2.56 -5.62
N LEU A 519 50.93 2.81 -4.32
CA LEU A 519 50.53 4.13 -3.79
C LEU A 519 51.73 5.00 -3.37
N ALA A 520 52.88 4.38 -3.08
CA ALA A 520 54.13 5.04 -2.75
C ALA A 520 54.93 5.51 -3.99
N SER A 521 54.51 5.07 -5.19
CA SER A 521 55.03 5.45 -6.51
C SER A 521 54.26 6.62 -7.10
#